data_AF-A0A7K1GMT8-F1
#
_entry.id   AF-A0A7K1GMT8-F1
#
_cell.length_a   1.000
_cell.length_b   1.000
_cell.length_c   1.000
_cell.angle_alpha   90.00
_cell.angle_beta   90.00
_cell.angle_gamma   90.00
#
_symmetry.space_group_name_H-M   'P 1'
#
loop_
_entity.id
_entity.type
_entity.pdbx_description
1 polymer ?
#
loop_
_entity_poly.entity_id
_entity_poly.type
_entity_poly.pdbx_seq_one_letter_code
_entity_poly.pdbx_strand_id
1 'polypeptide(L)'
;MKQRLLSITMFTLLMGLWLGCQDKKETVPSSNTSENTVVTINQPVDDQLMASTEETTGVEEYIDPDNPTIYPNTFRFAHHMIMLGEFHAGELTDKIAQKQWIGLVKESSDTYSLVPIRPKTKLVYDVVLDNEGETTATSVSVDGEEVVFMIEDELVISKDIVTVATIPTIIYPGETIKFNYRGKNYSLHAEGEKEQPYTYENEEGIIQTGYTITKYNLYLKVQGQDDKITLLMLDRLEDATPTIEFAGDLNDDGIIDLLINTTYNYNMYRPTLYLSKVNGDRTDIVPVAAITSLGC
;
A
#
# COMPACT_ATOMS: atom_id res chain seq x y z
N MET A 1 19.41 -29.67 33.42
CA MET A 1 19.33 -31.11 33.06
C MET A 1 17.96 -31.67 33.43
N LYS A 2 17.01 -31.66 32.49
CA LYS A 2 15.80 -32.49 32.55
C LYS A 2 15.42 -32.85 31.10
N GLN A 3 15.71 -34.09 30.73
CA GLN A 3 15.28 -34.74 29.48
C GLN A 3 13.82 -35.16 29.61
N ARG A 4 12.98 -34.90 28.60
CA ARG A 4 11.78 -35.68 28.25
C ARG A 4 11.58 -35.57 26.73
N LEU A 5 11.96 -36.63 26.01
CA LEU A 5 11.10 -37.64 25.38
C LEU A 5 10.49 -37.17 24.05
N LEU A 6 11.18 -37.54 22.96
CA LEU A 6 10.66 -37.67 21.60
C LEU A 6 9.53 -38.70 21.60
N SER A 7 8.37 -38.35 21.05
CA SER A 7 7.36 -39.31 20.64
C SER A 7 7.24 -39.25 19.12
N ILE A 8 7.67 -40.32 18.46
CA ILE A 8 7.60 -40.53 17.02
C ILE A 8 6.27 -41.24 16.76
N THR A 9 5.33 -40.56 16.10
CA THR A 9 4.12 -41.20 15.55
C THR A 9 4.26 -41.29 14.03
N MET A 10 4.59 -42.49 13.58
CA MET A 10 4.64 -42.93 12.20
C MET A 10 3.20 -43.21 11.73
N PHE A 11 2.67 -42.40 10.82
CA PHE A 11 1.40 -42.68 10.14
C PHE A 11 1.70 -43.11 8.71
N THR A 12 1.50 -44.39 8.42
CA THR A 12 1.51 -44.98 7.08
C THR A 12 0.13 -45.56 6.82
N LEU A 13 -0.55 -45.07 5.79
CA LEU A 13 -1.64 -45.68 5.00
C LEU A 13 -2.29 -44.54 4.17
N LEU A 14 -2.75 -44.66 2.94
CA LEU A 14 -3.02 -45.79 2.07
C LEU A 14 -3.14 -45.24 0.62
N MET A 15 -2.76 -46.08 -0.34
CA MET A 15 -3.04 -45.99 -1.77
C MET A 15 -4.49 -45.59 -2.11
N GLY A 16 -4.65 -44.86 -3.22
CA GLY A 16 -5.92 -44.64 -3.90
C GLY A 16 -5.77 -43.94 -5.25
N LEU A 17 -5.20 -44.64 -6.23
CA LEU A 17 -5.24 -44.26 -7.65
C LEU A 17 -6.69 -44.32 -8.14
N TRP A 18 -7.23 -43.22 -8.67
CA TRP A 18 -8.36 -43.25 -9.60
C TRP A 18 -7.97 -42.53 -10.89
N LEU A 19 -7.71 -43.34 -11.91
CA LEU A 19 -7.73 -42.96 -13.32
C LEU A 19 -9.20 -42.92 -13.77
N GLY A 20 -9.59 -41.86 -14.47
CA GLY A 20 -10.90 -41.74 -15.10
C GLY A 20 -10.91 -40.66 -16.18
N CYS A 21 -10.46 -41.02 -17.37
CA CYS A 21 -10.68 -40.30 -18.63
C CYS A 21 -12.11 -40.54 -19.17
N GLN A 22 -12.48 -39.71 -20.15
CA GLN A 22 -13.66 -39.71 -21.05
C GLN A 22 -14.75 -38.70 -20.66
N ASP A 23 -15.29 -37.87 -21.54
CA ASP A 23 -15.17 -37.82 -23.00
C ASP A 23 -15.46 -36.41 -23.54
N LYS A 24 -14.80 -36.13 -24.66
CA LYS A 24 -14.95 -34.97 -25.52
C LYS A 24 -16.22 -35.14 -26.37
N LYS A 25 -17.10 -34.14 -26.41
CA LYS A 25 -18.07 -33.98 -27.51
C LYS A 25 -18.03 -32.55 -28.04
N GLU A 26 -17.46 -32.44 -29.23
CA GLU A 26 -17.66 -31.34 -30.16
C GLU A 26 -19.06 -31.47 -30.79
N THR A 27 -19.77 -30.35 -30.86
CA THR A 27 -20.77 -30.08 -31.91
C THR A 27 -20.74 -28.58 -32.23
N VAL A 28 -20.42 -28.29 -33.49
CA VAL A 28 -20.49 -27.02 -34.23
C VAL A 28 -21.54 -27.25 -35.35
N PRO A 29 -22.10 -26.25 -36.07
CA PRO A 29 -22.36 -24.82 -35.82
C PRO A 29 -23.87 -24.49 -35.91
N SER A 30 -24.26 -23.27 -35.55
CA SER A 30 -25.38 -22.63 -36.24
C SER A 30 -25.09 -21.15 -36.46
N SER A 31 -25.09 -20.81 -37.75
CA SER A 31 -25.17 -19.46 -38.30
C SER A 31 -26.34 -18.69 -37.70
N ASN A 32 -26.13 -17.40 -37.45
CA ASN A 32 -27.05 -16.37 -37.93
C ASN A 32 -26.31 -15.05 -38.08
N THR A 33 -26.23 -14.66 -39.35
CA THR A 33 -25.91 -13.34 -39.87
C THR A 33 -26.94 -12.33 -39.38
N SER A 34 -26.50 -11.25 -38.74
CA SER A 34 -27.25 -10.00 -38.69
C SER A 34 -26.29 -8.87 -38.99
N GLU A 35 -26.42 -8.35 -40.21
CA GLU A 35 -25.88 -7.09 -40.67
C GLU A 35 -26.30 -5.98 -39.70
N ASN A 36 -25.34 -5.19 -39.23
CA ASN A 36 -25.60 -3.83 -38.76
C ASN A 36 -24.49 -2.93 -39.28
N THR A 37 -24.80 -2.37 -40.45
CA THR A 37 -24.53 -1.01 -40.91
C THR A 37 -23.44 -0.22 -40.17
N VAL A 38 -22.27 -0.17 -40.82
CA VAL A 38 -21.22 0.82 -40.59
C VAL A 38 -21.75 2.17 -41.06
N VAL A 39 -22.01 3.10 -40.13
CA VAL A 39 -22.22 4.51 -40.45
C VAL A 39 -20.85 5.19 -40.42
N THR A 40 -20.28 5.35 -41.62
CA THR A 40 -19.10 6.19 -41.87
C THR A 40 -19.52 7.65 -41.76
N ILE A 41 -19.17 8.33 -40.67
CA ILE A 41 -19.19 9.80 -40.61
C ILE A 41 -17.79 10.28 -41.00
N ASN A 42 -17.66 10.70 -42.26
CA ASN A 42 -16.54 11.52 -42.71
C ASN A 42 -16.73 12.93 -42.14
N GLN A 43 -15.91 13.30 -41.15
CA GLN A 43 -15.64 14.70 -40.84
C GLN A 43 -14.21 15.05 -41.28
N PRO A 44 -14.02 16.17 -41.99
CA PRO A 44 -12.70 16.60 -42.42
C PRO A 44 -11.86 17.06 -41.21
N VAL A 45 -10.64 16.54 -41.15
CA VAL A 45 -9.56 16.99 -40.26
C VAL A 45 -9.09 18.35 -40.76
N ASP A 46 -9.28 19.39 -39.95
CA ASP A 46 -8.64 20.69 -40.17
C ASP A 46 -7.41 20.75 -39.26
N ASP A 47 -6.25 20.56 -39.88
CA ASP A 47 -4.93 20.75 -39.30
C ASP A 47 -4.68 22.25 -39.11
N GLN A 48 -4.76 22.73 -37.87
CA GLN A 48 -3.98 23.92 -37.46
C GLN A 48 -3.33 23.70 -36.09
N LEU A 49 -2.10 23.19 -36.18
CA LEU A 49 -1.07 23.27 -35.16
C LEU A 49 -0.75 24.75 -34.89
N MET A 50 -1.24 25.32 -33.80
CA MET A 50 -0.75 26.58 -33.25
C MET A 50 0.08 26.27 -32.01
N ALA A 51 1.40 26.33 -32.18
CA ALA A 51 2.36 26.32 -31.09
C ALA A 51 2.23 27.64 -30.31
N SER A 52 1.56 27.58 -29.15
CA SER A 52 1.59 28.64 -28.15
C SER A 52 2.70 28.33 -27.16
N THR A 53 3.80 29.06 -27.25
CA THR A 53 4.79 29.19 -26.18
C THR A 53 4.23 30.11 -25.12
N GLU A 54 3.65 29.54 -24.06
CA GLU A 54 3.40 30.30 -22.83
C GLU A 54 4.62 30.19 -21.91
N GLU A 55 5.26 31.33 -21.71
CA GLU A 55 6.18 31.57 -20.61
C GLU A 55 5.44 31.33 -19.30
N THR A 56 5.82 30.29 -18.57
CA THR A 56 5.34 30.03 -17.21
C THR A 56 5.89 31.09 -16.27
N THR A 57 5.17 32.21 -16.16
CA THR A 57 5.27 33.13 -15.04
C THR A 57 4.87 32.39 -13.77
N GLY A 58 5.69 32.53 -12.72
CA GLY A 58 5.53 31.84 -11.44
C GLY A 58 4.13 32.04 -10.88
N VAL A 59 3.35 30.96 -10.90
CA VAL A 59 2.13 30.86 -10.11
C VAL A 59 2.60 30.63 -8.68
N GLU A 60 2.49 31.65 -7.83
CA GLU A 60 2.53 31.42 -6.39
C GLU A 60 1.38 30.47 -6.05
N GLU A 61 1.74 29.27 -5.62
CA GLU A 61 0.81 28.23 -5.20
C GLU A 61 -0.04 28.78 -4.05
N TYR A 62 -1.34 28.92 -4.30
CA TYR A 62 -2.29 29.35 -3.28
C TYR A 62 -2.40 28.23 -2.23
N ILE A 63 -1.76 28.44 -1.08
CA ILE A 63 -1.91 27.56 0.08
C ILE A 63 -3.28 27.87 0.68
N ASP A 64 -4.24 26.96 0.47
CA ASP A 64 -5.51 26.99 1.16
C ASP A 64 -5.26 26.72 2.65
N PRO A 65 -5.55 27.66 3.57
CA PRO A 65 -5.31 27.48 5.00
C PRO A 65 -6.12 26.34 5.62
N ASP A 66 -7.16 25.86 4.94
CA ASP A 66 -7.94 24.68 5.33
C ASP A 66 -7.42 23.38 4.69
N ASN A 67 -6.44 23.47 3.78
CA ASN A 67 -5.80 22.32 3.15
C ASN A 67 -4.34 22.21 3.63
N PRO A 68 -4.06 21.40 4.67
CA PRO A 68 -2.72 21.25 5.20
C PRO A 68 -1.70 20.91 4.10
N THR A 69 -0.50 21.46 4.22
CA THR A 69 0.65 21.06 3.39
C THR A 69 0.95 19.60 3.68
N ILE A 70 0.46 18.72 2.81
CA ILE A 70 0.61 17.28 2.93
C ILE A 70 1.58 16.80 1.84
N TYR A 71 2.71 16.25 2.25
CA TYR A 71 3.54 15.40 1.40
C TYR A 71 3.46 13.95 1.89
N PRO A 72 3.16 12.99 1.01
CA PRO A 72 3.05 13.13 -0.44
C PRO A 72 1.70 13.69 -0.92
N ASN A 73 1.76 14.59 -1.90
CA ASN A 73 0.68 15.50 -2.34
C ASN A 73 -0.18 14.97 -3.48
N THR A 74 -0.03 13.72 -3.92
CA THR A 74 -0.68 13.24 -5.15
C THR A 74 -1.74 12.18 -4.87
N PHE A 75 -3.00 12.55 -5.09
CA PHE A 75 -4.15 11.63 -5.19
C PHE A 75 -4.12 10.75 -6.45
N ARG A 76 -3.02 10.78 -7.21
CA ARG A 76 -2.85 10.08 -8.49
C ARG A 76 -1.47 9.47 -8.54
N PHE A 77 -1.33 8.41 -7.75
CA PHE A 77 -0.22 7.51 -7.87
C PHE A 77 -0.29 6.76 -9.21
N ALA A 78 0.87 6.39 -9.76
CA ALA A 78 0.93 5.61 -10.99
C ALA A 78 0.38 4.19 -10.79
N HIS A 79 0.36 3.71 -9.54
CA HIS A 79 -0.08 2.38 -9.17
C HIS A 79 -1.21 2.44 -8.15
N HIS A 80 -2.10 1.46 -8.21
CA HIS A 80 -3.15 1.27 -7.22
C HIS A 80 -2.68 0.28 -6.16
N MET A 81 -2.92 0.62 -4.90
CA MET A 81 -2.77 -0.27 -3.76
C MET A 81 -4.13 -0.49 -3.13
N ILE A 82 -4.36 -1.71 -2.64
CA ILE A 82 -5.54 -2.07 -1.85
C ILE A 82 -5.12 -2.88 -0.63
N MET A 83 -5.99 -2.91 0.37
CA MET A 83 -5.84 -3.72 1.58
C MET A 83 -7.11 -4.54 1.82
N LEU A 84 -7.05 -5.48 2.76
CA LEU A 84 -8.24 -6.20 3.22
C LEU A 84 -9.10 -5.27 4.09
N GLY A 85 -10.42 -5.43 4.04
CA GLY A 85 -11.33 -4.60 4.83
C GLY A 85 -12.64 -4.27 4.11
N GLU A 86 -13.39 -3.32 4.66
CA GLU A 86 -14.58 -2.74 4.05
C GLU A 86 -14.31 -1.29 3.71
N PHE A 87 -14.74 -0.85 2.54
CA PHE A 87 -14.45 0.46 1.99
C PHE A 87 -15.73 1.09 1.45
N HIS A 88 -15.88 2.39 1.65
CA HIS A 88 -17.00 3.15 1.12
C HIS A 88 -16.96 3.20 -0.42
N ALA A 89 -18.10 3.50 -1.03
CA ALA A 89 -18.19 3.66 -2.48
C ALA A 89 -17.22 4.75 -2.97
N GLY A 90 -16.34 4.39 -3.90
CA GLY A 90 -15.37 5.31 -4.52
C GLY A 90 -13.99 5.37 -3.84
N GLU A 91 -13.78 4.68 -2.71
CA GLU A 91 -12.46 4.60 -2.06
C GLU A 91 -11.52 3.61 -2.75
N LEU A 92 -12.08 2.66 -3.50
CA LEU A 92 -11.36 1.61 -4.20
C LEU A 92 -11.30 1.86 -5.70
N THR A 93 -10.24 1.35 -6.33
CA THR A 93 -10.15 1.29 -7.80
C THR A 93 -11.19 0.32 -8.37
N ASP A 94 -11.70 0.60 -9.57
CA ASP A 94 -12.68 -0.25 -10.24
C ASP A 94 -12.10 -1.61 -10.62
N LYS A 95 -12.99 -2.61 -10.73
CA LYS A 95 -12.69 -3.94 -11.30
C LYS A 95 -11.53 -4.67 -10.61
N ILE A 96 -11.38 -4.51 -9.28
CA ILE A 96 -10.35 -5.18 -8.45
C ILE A 96 -10.18 -6.67 -8.82
N ALA A 97 -11.28 -7.44 -8.88
CA ALA A 97 -11.23 -8.88 -9.15
C ALA A 97 -10.78 -9.25 -10.58
N GLN A 98 -10.70 -8.28 -11.51
CA GLN A 98 -10.25 -8.49 -12.89
C GLN A 98 -8.77 -8.12 -13.10
N LYS A 99 -8.17 -7.40 -12.14
CA LYS A 99 -6.75 -7.01 -12.17
C LYS A 99 -5.87 -8.12 -11.62
N GLN A 100 -4.58 -8.10 -11.97
CA GLN A 100 -3.57 -8.91 -11.31
C GLN A 100 -2.98 -8.12 -10.15
N TRP A 101 -2.81 -8.79 -9.02
CA TRP A 101 -2.29 -8.19 -7.80
C TRP A 101 -1.10 -9.01 -7.30
N ILE A 102 -0.09 -8.31 -6.80
CA ILE A 102 0.95 -8.89 -5.97
C ILE A 102 0.67 -8.46 -4.53
N GLY A 103 0.53 -9.43 -3.64
CA GLY A 103 0.35 -9.20 -2.21
C GLY A 103 1.66 -9.35 -1.45
N LEU A 104 1.90 -8.45 -0.49
CA LEU A 104 2.88 -8.67 0.56
C LEU A 104 2.22 -9.50 1.66
N VAL A 105 2.59 -10.77 1.77
CA VAL A 105 2.06 -11.71 2.76
C VAL A 105 3.04 -11.87 3.89
N LYS A 106 2.54 -11.85 5.12
CA LYS A 106 3.33 -12.10 6.32
C LYS A 106 3.33 -13.61 6.61
N GLU A 107 4.49 -14.23 6.47
CA GLU A 107 4.70 -15.67 6.71
C GLU A 107 4.98 -15.95 8.20
N SER A 108 5.66 -15.02 8.87
CA SER A 108 5.96 -15.04 10.31
C SER A 108 6.28 -13.63 10.81
N SER A 109 6.73 -13.47 12.06
CA SER A 109 6.99 -12.14 12.65
C SER A 109 7.87 -11.23 11.80
N ASP A 110 8.90 -11.80 11.16
CA ASP A 110 9.95 -11.06 10.45
C ASP A 110 10.21 -11.62 9.04
N THR A 111 9.29 -12.40 8.50
CA THR A 111 9.42 -12.99 7.16
C THR A 111 8.18 -12.71 6.35
N TYR A 112 8.40 -12.14 5.17
CA TYR A 112 7.36 -11.76 4.25
C TYR A 112 7.65 -12.37 2.88
N SER A 113 6.60 -12.56 2.08
CA SER A 113 6.70 -13.03 0.71
C SER A 113 5.85 -12.16 -0.20
N LEU A 114 6.28 -12.07 -1.47
CA LEU A 114 5.53 -11.38 -2.51
C LEU A 114 4.92 -12.42 -3.44
N VAL A 115 3.60 -12.57 -3.37
CA VAL A 115 2.88 -13.62 -4.07
C VAL A 115 1.76 -13.05 -4.92
N PRO A 116 1.45 -13.64 -6.10
CA PRO A 116 0.27 -13.27 -6.87
C PRO A 116 -1.01 -13.59 -6.08
N ILE A 117 -1.84 -12.59 -5.87
CA ILE A 117 -3.11 -12.70 -5.14
C ILE A 117 -4.29 -12.36 -6.06
N ARG A 118 -5.41 -13.04 -5.86
CA ARG A 118 -6.70 -12.70 -6.47
C ARG A 118 -7.70 -12.32 -5.38
N PRO A 119 -7.82 -11.03 -5.03
CA PRO A 119 -8.76 -10.59 -4.03
C PRO A 119 -10.20 -10.88 -4.46
N LYS A 120 -11.04 -11.25 -3.50
CA LYS A 120 -12.49 -11.34 -3.66
C LYS A 120 -13.10 -10.01 -3.23
N THR A 121 -14.08 -9.55 -4.00
CA THR A 121 -14.89 -8.39 -3.63
C THR A 121 -16.35 -8.76 -3.48
N LYS A 122 -17.02 -8.11 -2.53
CA LYS A 122 -18.46 -8.27 -2.30
C LYS A 122 -19.06 -6.92 -1.89
N LEU A 123 -20.21 -6.56 -2.46
CA LEU A 123 -20.98 -5.43 -1.95
C LEU A 123 -21.52 -5.75 -0.56
N VAL A 124 -21.36 -4.79 0.34
CA VAL A 124 -21.78 -4.85 1.75
C VAL A 124 -22.50 -3.56 2.13
N TYR A 125 -23.17 -3.57 3.28
CA TYR A 125 -23.92 -2.43 3.79
C TYR A 125 -22.96 -1.37 4.31
N ASP A 126 -23.12 -0.14 3.84
CA ASP A 126 -22.39 1.04 4.28
C ASP A 126 -23.16 1.74 5.41
N VAL A 127 -22.66 1.66 6.64
CA VAL A 127 -23.35 2.24 7.80
C VAL A 127 -23.48 3.77 7.75
N VAL A 128 -22.70 4.45 6.91
CA VAL A 128 -22.69 5.90 6.78
C VAL A 128 -23.64 6.37 5.67
N LEU A 129 -23.70 5.62 4.56
CA LEU A 129 -24.41 6.07 3.35
C LEU A 129 -25.70 5.29 3.07
N ASP A 130 -25.79 4.01 3.44
CA ASP A 130 -26.87 3.13 2.99
C ASP A 130 -28.11 3.20 3.87
N ASN A 131 -29.27 3.24 3.23
CA ASN A 131 -30.55 2.95 3.85
C ASN A 131 -30.81 1.43 3.93
N GLU A 132 -31.86 1.04 4.64
CA GLU A 132 -32.26 -0.37 4.74
C GLU A 132 -32.46 -1.01 3.35
N GLY A 133 -31.68 -2.06 3.08
CA GLY A 133 -31.71 -2.82 1.82
C GLY A 133 -30.75 -2.33 0.74
N GLU A 134 -30.01 -1.25 0.97
CA GLU A 134 -28.92 -0.79 0.10
C GLU A 134 -27.58 -1.48 0.46
N THR A 135 -26.69 -1.59 -0.52
CA THR A 135 -25.31 -2.09 -0.32
C THR A 135 -24.38 -1.36 -1.29
N THR A 136 -23.72 -0.31 -0.84
CA THR A 136 -22.82 0.51 -1.68
C THR A 136 -21.34 0.35 -1.33
N ALA A 137 -21.02 -0.03 -0.09
CA ALA A 137 -19.66 -0.36 0.33
C ALA A 137 -19.15 -1.66 -0.31
N THR A 138 -17.84 -1.80 -0.37
CA THR A 138 -17.16 -2.99 -0.91
C THR A 138 -16.26 -3.61 0.14
N SER A 139 -16.49 -4.89 0.44
CA SER A 139 -15.58 -5.72 1.23
C SER A 139 -14.54 -6.38 0.33
N VAL A 140 -13.27 -6.31 0.72
CA VAL A 140 -12.11 -6.92 0.07
C VAL A 140 -11.54 -8.01 0.98
N SER A 141 -11.40 -9.23 0.46
CA SER A 141 -10.93 -10.39 1.23
C SER A 141 -10.03 -11.33 0.41
N VAL A 142 -9.21 -12.10 1.10
CA VAL A 142 -8.34 -13.16 0.57
C VAL A 142 -8.48 -14.40 1.47
N ASP A 143 -8.34 -15.60 0.91
CA ASP A 143 -8.45 -16.84 1.68
C ASP A 143 -7.12 -17.18 2.37
N GLY A 144 -7.13 -17.35 3.69
CA GLY A 144 -6.09 -18.07 4.45
C GLY A 144 -4.73 -17.38 4.65
N GLU A 145 -4.51 -16.19 4.09
CA GLU A 145 -3.23 -15.46 4.15
C GLU A 145 -3.35 -14.17 4.98
N GLU A 146 -2.32 -13.86 5.78
CA GLU A 146 -2.18 -12.55 6.44
C GLU A 146 -1.53 -11.57 5.45
N VAL A 147 -2.37 -10.90 4.66
CA VAL A 147 -1.94 -9.94 3.63
C VAL A 147 -1.79 -8.55 4.25
N VAL A 148 -0.61 -7.95 4.14
CA VAL A 148 -0.35 -6.57 4.59
C VAL A 148 -0.98 -5.57 3.61
N PHE A 149 -0.63 -5.69 2.33
CA PHE A 149 -1.23 -4.91 1.24
C PHE A 149 -1.12 -5.68 -0.08
N MET A 150 -1.86 -5.22 -1.08
CA MET A 150 -1.77 -5.69 -2.46
C MET A 150 -1.55 -4.51 -3.39
N ILE A 151 -0.72 -4.70 -4.41
CA ILE A 151 -0.44 -3.70 -5.44
C ILE A 151 -0.63 -4.27 -6.84
N GLU A 152 -1.10 -3.45 -7.76
CA GLU A 152 -1.34 -3.85 -9.16
C GLU A 152 -0.02 -4.26 -9.84
N ASP A 153 -0.01 -5.43 -10.51
CA ASP A 153 1.14 -6.22 -11.02
C ASP A 153 1.96 -5.56 -12.16
N GLU A 154 1.98 -4.23 -12.23
CA GLU A 154 2.82 -3.47 -13.18
C GLU A 154 4.15 -3.01 -12.58
N LEU A 155 4.32 -3.14 -11.26
CA LEU A 155 5.58 -2.89 -10.60
C LEU A 155 6.47 -4.13 -10.69
N VAL A 156 7.72 -3.94 -11.11
CA VAL A 156 8.76 -4.98 -11.07
C VAL A 156 9.10 -5.23 -9.61
N ILE A 157 8.32 -6.10 -9.00
CA ILE A 157 8.43 -6.53 -7.61
C ILE A 157 9.00 -7.94 -7.63
N SER A 158 10.00 -8.19 -6.79
CA SER A 158 10.66 -9.50 -6.74
C SER A 158 9.68 -10.55 -6.24
N LYS A 159 9.67 -11.73 -6.87
CA LYS A 159 8.81 -12.86 -6.45
C LYS A 159 9.59 -13.78 -5.53
N ASP A 160 9.97 -13.26 -4.36
CA ASP A 160 10.81 -13.97 -3.41
C ASP A 160 10.51 -13.56 -1.95
N ILE A 161 11.25 -14.16 -1.01
CA ILE A 161 11.25 -13.81 0.41
C ILE A 161 11.79 -12.39 0.57
N VAL A 162 11.04 -11.55 1.27
CA VAL A 162 11.44 -10.18 1.58
C VAL A 162 12.12 -10.13 2.94
N THR A 163 13.35 -9.64 2.96
CA THR A 163 14.08 -9.32 4.19
C THR A 163 13.62 -7.98 4.74
N VAL A 164 13.28 -7.92 6.02
CA VAL A 164 12.81 -6.68 6.67
C VAL A 164 13.86 -6.06 7.58
N ALA A 165 13.83 -4.73 7.69
CA ALA A 165 14.58 -4.00 8.68
C ALA A 165 13.79 -3.92 9.99
N THR A 166 14.46 -4.15 11.12
CA THR A 166 13.87 -3.91 12.44
C THR A 166 13.95 -2.42 12.77
N ILE A 167 12.82 -1.74 12.69
CA ILE A 167 12.66 -0.33 13.06
C ILE A 167 11.41 -0.18 13.94
N PRO A 168 11.35 0.82 14.84
CA PRO A 168 10.16 1.06 15.63
C PRO A 168 9.01 1.54 14.74
N THR A 169 7.79 1.14 15.09
CA THR A 169 6.57 1.53 14.38
C THR A 169 6.30 3.03 14.48
N ILE A 170 6.61 3.66 15.62
CA ILE A 170 6.44 5.10 15.85
C ILE A 170 7.81 5.73 16.10
N ILE A 171 8.04 6.89 15.48
CA ILE A 171 9.21 7.75 15.73
C ILE A 171 8.66 9.11 16.13
N TYR A 172 8.84 9.54 17.37
CA TYR A 172 8.26 10.81 17.82
C TYR A 172 9.09 12.02 17.34
N PRO A 173 8.48 13.21 17.18
CA PRO A 173 9.22 14.43 16.89
C PRO A 173 10.43 14.63 17.81
N GLY A 174 11.58 14.93 17.19
CA GLY A 174 12.89 15.08 17.83
C GLY A 174 13.74 13.81 17.86
N GLU A 175 13.18 12.64 17.52
CA GLU A 175 13.91 11.37 17.53
C GLU A 175 14.68 11.12 16.23
N THR A 176 15.75 10.34 16.34
CA THR A 176 16.50 9.82 15.20
C THR A 176 16.78 8.35 15.41
N ILE A 177 16.32 7.51 14.49
CA ILE A 177 16.57 6.07 14.49
C ILE A 177 17.62 5.77 13.44
N LYS A 178 18.73 5.17 13.85
CA LYS A 178 19.78 4.68 12.94
C LYS A 178 19.66 3.18 12.79
N PHE A 179 19.74 2.68 11.56
CA PHE A 179 19.67 1.25 11.28
C PHE A 179 20.57 0.88 10.11
N ASN A 180 20.94 -0.40 10.04
CA ASN A 180 21.63 -0.98 8.89
C ASN A 180 20.66 -1.91 8.16
N TYR A 181 20.65 -1.83 6.84
CA TYR A 181 19.90 -2.74 6.00
C TYR A 181 20.75 -3.14 4.80
N ARG A 182 20.93 -4.47 4.61
CA ARG A 182 21.76 -5.06 3.55
C ARG A 182 23.14 -4.37 3.38
N GLY A 183 23.77 -3.98 4.49
CA GLY A 183 25.08 -3.33 4.50
C GLY A 183 25.08 -1.81 4.25
N LYS A 184 23.93 -1.21 3.92
CA LYS A 184 23.76 0.25 3.84
C LYS A 184 23.28 0.80 5.19
N ASN A 185 23.81 1.95 5.60
CA ASN A 185 23.42 2.62 6.84
C ASN A 185 22.44 3.75 6.55
N TYR A 186 21.37 3.78 7.34
CA TYR A 186 20.28 4.72 7.21
C TYR A 186 20.04 5.45 8.54
N SER A 187 19.40 6.62 8.47
CA SER A 187 18.72 7.18 9.62
C SER A 187 17.38 7.78 9.26
N LEU A 188 16.35 7.43 10.03
CA LEU A 188 15.05 8.08 10.03
C LEU A 188 15.06 9.19 11.08
N HIS A 189 14.64 10.39 10.72
CA HIS A 189 14.55 11.53 11.62
C HIS A 189 13.14 12.13 11.56
N ALA A 190 12.49 12.25 12.71
CA ALA A 190 11.21 12.92 12.83
C ALA A 190 11.40 14.35 13.36
N GLU A 191 10.82 15.33 12.68
CA GLU A 191 10.69 16.71 13.14
C GLU A 191 9.19 17.02 13.34
N GLY A 192 8.85 18.03 14.12
CA GLY A 192 7.45 18.40 14.33
C GLY A 192 7.17 18.93 15.73
N GLU A 193 5.90 18.90 16.10
CA GLU A 193 5.39 19.37 17.38
C GLU A 193 4.61 18.25 18.07
N LYS A 194 4.84 18.11 19.37
CA LYS A 194 4.14 17.15 20.23
C LYS A 194 3.83 17.77 21.57
N GLU A 195 2.70 17.37 22.16
CA GLU A 195 2.26 17.82 23.47
C GLU A 195 3.05 17.17 24.61
N GLN A 196 2.66 17.45 25.85
CA GLN A 196 3.25 16.80 27.02
C GLN A 196 2.98 15.29 26.98
N PRO A 197 3.93 14.47 27.49
CA PRO A 197 3.74 13.04 27.53
C PRO A 197 2.54 12.66 28.40
N TYR A 198 1.79 11.67 27.96
CA TYR A 198 0.77 10.99 28.76
C TYR A 198 1.13 9.51 28.92
N THR A 199 0.57 8.87 29.93
CA THR A 199 0.75 7.44 30.17
C THR A 199 -0.54 6.68 29.90
N TYR A 200 -0.44 5.55 29.24
CA TYR A 200 -1.56 4.64 29.00
C TYR A 200 -1.12 3.20 29.24
N GLU A 201 -2.07 2.32 29.50
CA GLU A 201 -1.83 0.88 29.66
C GLU A 201 -2.26 0.19 28.36
N ASN A 202 -1.36 -0.58 27.75
CA ASN A 202 -1.69 -1.34 26.55
C ASN A 202 -2.51 -2.60 26.88
N GLU A 203 -2.94 -3.36 25.87
CA GLU A 203 -3.75 -4.58 26.04
C GLU A 203 -3.08 -5.67 26.91
N GLU A 204 -1.75 -5.64 27.02
CA GLU A 204 -0.95 -6.57 27.82
C GLU A 204 -0.75 -6.10 29.28
N GLY A 205 -1.32 -4.96 29.65
CA GLY A 205 -1.16 -4.37 30.97
C GLY A 205 0.14 -3.58 31.17
N ILE A 206 0.85 -3.26 30.08
CA ILE A 206 2.13 -2.54 30.12
C ILE A 206 1.86 -1.04 30.03
N ILE A 207 2.36 -0.30 31.02
CA ILE A 207 2.31 1.16 31.03
C ILE A 207 3.31 1.71 30.02
N GLN A 208 2.80 2.46 29.04
CA GLN A 208 3.55 3.13 27.98
C GLN A 208 3.41 4.64 28.05
N THR A 209 4.38 5.35 27.49
CA THR A 209 4.32 6.81 27.31
C THR A 209 3.95 7.13 25.88
N GLY A 210 2.91 7.95 25.71
CA GLY A 210 2.45 8.47 24.43
C GLY A 210 2.57 9.99 24.36
N TYR A 211 2.40 10.51 23.15
CA TYR A 211 2.37 11.94 22.86
C TYR A 211 1.27 12.23 21.85
N THR A 212 0.54 13.33 22.04
CA THR A 212 -0.28 13.90 20.97
C THR A 212 0.64 14.63 20.01
N ILE A 213 0.62 14.28 18.72
CA ILE A 213 1.43 14.91 17.68
C ILE A 213 0.55 15.88 16.91
N THR A 214 0.95 17.14 16.80
CA THR A 214 0.16 18.19 16.13
C THR A 214 0.77 18.61 14.80
N LYS A 215 2.07 18.37 14.60
CA LYS A 215 2.81 18.59 13.36
C LYS A 215 3.86 17.50 13.21
N TYR A 216 4.07 16.98 11.99
CA TYR A 216 4.96 15.84 11.79
C TYR A 216 5.63 15.84 10.42
N ASN A 217 6.96 15.77 10.41
CA ASN A 217 7.75 15.52 9.22
C ASN A 217 8.66 14.31 9.45
N LEU A 218 8.78 13.43 8.48
CA LEU A 218 9.68 12.29 8.51
C LEU A 218 10.65 12.35 7.34
N TYR A 219 11.93 12.18 7.65
CA TYR A 219 13.00 12.17 6.66
C TYR A 219 13.84 10.90 6.78
N LEU A 220 14.29 10.38 5.64
CA LEU A 220 15.31 9.34 5.57
C LEU A 220 16.64 9.95 5.11
N LYS A 221 17.72 9.52 5.75
CA LYS A 221 19.08 9.83 5.35
C LYS A 221 19.83 8.55 5.01
N VAL A 222 20.41 8.48 3.82
CA VAL A 222 21.33 7.41 3.42
C VAL A 222 22.76 7.86 3.72
N GLN A 223 23.54 7.07 4.44
CA GLN A 223 24.93 7.43 4.74
C GLN A 223 25.73 7.52 3.43
N GLY A 224 26.45 8.63 3.25
CA GLY A 224 27.24 8.91 2.04
C GLY A 224 26.52 9.79 1.00
N GLN A 225 25.23 10.07 1.18
CA GLN A 225 24.52 11.10 0.44
C GLN A 225 24.45 12.40 1.26
N ASP A 226 24.50 13.56 0.62
CA ASP A 226 24.43 14.89 1.29
C ASP A 226 23.00 15.36 1.55
N ASP A 227 22.03 14.92 0.74
CA ASP A 227 20.62 15.26 0.89
C ASP A 227 19.88 14.34 1.87
N LYS A 228 18.79 14.83 2.47
CA LYS A 228 17.77 14.02 3.14
C LYS A 228 16.60 13.79 2.19
N ILE A 229 16.01 12.61 2.23
CA ILE A 229 14.81 12.26 1.47
C ILE A 229 13.61 12.56 2.37
N THR A 230 12.73 13.45 1.92
CA THR A 230 11.45 13.68 2.61
C THR A 230 10.52 12.51 2.34
N LEU A 231 10.03 11.88 3.39
CA LEU A 231 9.05 10.78 3.30
C LEU A 231 7.64 11.30 3.59
N LEU A 232 7.49 12.14 4.62
CA LEU A 232 6.21 12.66 5.06
C LEU A 232 6.38 14.11 5.52
N MET A 233 5.44 14.97 5.15
CA MET A 233 5.29 16.29 5.75
C MET A 233 3.82 16.54 6.02
N LEU A 234 3.48 16.83 7.26
CA LEU A 234 2.16 17.13 7.75
C LEU A 234 2.30 18.37 8.63
N ASP A 235 1.81 19.51 8.15
CA ASP A 235 1.84 20.76 8.92
C ASP A 235 0.79 20.79 10.04
N ARG A 236 -0.23 19.93 9.97
CA ARG A 236 -1.25 19.71 10.99
C ARG A 236 -1.71 18.25 11.02
N LEU A 237 -1.94 17.72 12.22
CA LEU A 237 -2.57 16.42 12.47
C LEU A 237 -3.75 16.59 13.44
N GLU A 238 -4.78 15.78 13.28
CA GLU A 238 -5.94 15.71 14.17
C GLU A 238 -6.07 14.29 14.74
N ASP A 239 -5.62 14.10 15.99
CA ASP A 239 -5.69 12.82 16.71
C ASP A 239 -5.17 11.63 15.88
N ALA A 240 -4.10 11.87 15.13
CA ALA A 240 -3.44 10.90 14.27
C ALA A 240 -1.96 10.77 14.64
N THR A 241 -1.45 9.54 14.54
CA THR A 241 -0.02 9.24 14.74
C THR A 241 0.49 8.47 13.53
N PRO A 242 1.37 9.06 12.70
CA PRO A 242 1.97 8.34 11.59
C PRO A 242 2.79 7.14 12.08
N THR A 243 2.66 6.02 11.39
CA THR A 243 3.37 4.78 11.72
C THR A 243 4.14 4.24 10.52
N ILE A 244 5.22 3.50 10.78
CA ILE A 244 5.90 2.71 9.76
C ILE A 244 5.41 1.27 9.91
N GLU A 245 4.61 0.83 8.95
CA GLU A 245 3.93 -0.47 8.94
C GLU A 245 4.80 -1.58 8.33
N PHE A 246 5.73 -1.20 7.44
CA PHE A 246 6.68 -2.12 6.82
C PHE A 246 7.97 -1.40 6.41
N ALA A 247 9.10 -2.11 6.50
CA ALA A 247 10.38 -1.69 5.96
C ALA A 247 11.17 -2.90 5.45
N GLY A 248 11.36 -3.00 4.14
CA GLY A 248 12.03 -4.12 3.48
C GLY A 248 12.26 -3.82 2.00
N ASP A 249 12.86 -4.73 1.26
CA ASP A 249 13.20 -4.55 -0.15
C ASP A 249 12.21 -5.35 -1.01
N LEU A 250 11.29 -4.65 -1.67
CA LEU A 250 10.19 -5.21 -2.45
C LEU A 250 10.56 -5.40 -3.92
N ASN A 251 11.52 -4.62 -4.43
CA ASN A 251 11.94 -4.64 -5.84
C ASN A 251 13.30 -5.33 -6.07
N ASP A 252 13.92 -5.85 -5.01
CA ASP A 252 15.23 -6.52 -4.96
C ASP A 252 16.40 -5.67 -5.51
N ASP A 253 16.36 -4.37 -5.25
CA ASP A 253 17.45 -3.45 -5.60
C ASP A 253 18.50 -3.28 -4.47
N GLY A 254 18.29 -3.95 -3.34
CA GLY A 254 19.15 -3.92 -2.16
C GLY A 254 18.93 -2.69 -1.28
N ILE A 255 17.89 -1.91 -1.51
CA ILE A 255 17.56 -0.67 -0.81
C ILE A 255 16.24 -0.86 -0.05
N ILE A 256 16.10 -0.09 1.02
CA ILE A 256 14.89 -0.13 1.85
C ILE A 256 13.72 0.55 1.11
N ASP A 257 12.60 -0.16 1.01
CA ASP A 257 11.27 0.34 0.70
C ASP A 257 10.45 0.46 1.98
N LEU A 258 9.39 1.28 1.96
CA LEU A 258 8.63 1.61 3.16
C LEU A 258 7.13 1.59 2.90
N LEU A 259 6.35 1.02 3.82
CA LEU A 259 4.92 1.31 3.95
C LEU A 259 4.75 2.19 5.17
N ILE A 260 4.25 3.40 4.97
CA ILE A 260 4.04 4.39 6.03
C ILE A 260 2.56 4.69 6.09
N ASN A 261 1.95 4.54 7.26
CA ASN A 261 0.63 5.12 7.50
C ASN A 261 0.77 6.64 7.63
N THR A 262 0.34 7.32 6.58
CA THR A 262 0.36 8.78 6.44
C THR A 262 -0.97 9.42 6.85
N THR A 263 -1.79 8.72 7.63
CA THR A 263 -2.99 9.27 8.26
C THR A 263 -2.65 10.54 9.04
N TYR A 264 -3.46 11.57 8.82
CA TYR A 264 -3.34 12.87 9.50
C TYR A 264 -4.64 13.32 10.16
N ASN A 265 -5.70 12.51 10.08
CA ASN A 265 -7.00 12.76 10.72
C ASN A 265 -7.53 11.47 11.37
N TYR A 266 -8.15 11.58 12.54
CA TYR A 266 -8.72 10.44 13.29
C TYR A 266 -9.75 9.63 12.48
N ASN A 267 -10.44 10.25 11.53
CA ASN A 267 -11.45 9.60 10.72
C ASN A 267 -10.90 9.05 9.40
N MET A 268 -9.58 8.91 9.28
CA MET A 268 -8.90 8.54 8.04
C MET A 268 -7.91 7.41 8.28
N TYR A 269 -7.86 6.47 7.34
CA TYR A 269 -6.76 5.52 7.21
C TYR A 269 -6.06 5.74 5.87
N ARG A 270 -4.76 6.07 5.91
CA ARG A 270 -3.97 6.38 4.69
C ARG A 270 -2.57 5.77 4.65
N PRO A 271 -2.45 4.44 4.47
CA PRO A 271 -1.19 3.81 4.11
C PRO A 271 -0.68 4.26 2.75
N THR A 272 0.60 4.58 2.69
CA THR A 272 1.30 4.99 1.48
C THR A 272 2.55 4.13 1.31
N LEU A 273 2.68 3.50 0.14
CA LEU A 273 3.83 2.72 -0.27
C LEU A 273 4.88 3.62 -0.91
N TYR A 274 6.12 3.45 -0.48
CA TYR A 274 7.29 4.11 -1.02
C TYR A 274 8.26 3.07 -1.54
N LEU A 275 8.66 3.21 -2.80
CA LEU A 275 9.69 2.37 -3.40
C LEU A 275 10.96 3.16 -3.62
N SER A 276 12.06 2.46 -3.38
CA SER A 276 13.41 2.88 -3.67
C SER A 276 13.67 2.91 -5.18
N LYS A 277 14.57 3.80 -5.57
CA LYS A 277 15.06 3.93 -6.93
C LYS A 277 16.50 4.42 -6.92
N VAL A 278 17.36 3.71 -7.66
CA VAL A 278 18.74 4.14 -7.91
C VAL A 278 18.81 5.04 -9.13
N ASN A 279 19.35 6.25 -8.94
CA ASN A 279 19.63 7.23 -9.98
C ASN A 279 21.14 7.53 -9.99
N GLY A 280 21.92 6.70 -10.66
CA GLY A 280 23.39 6.75 -10.60
C GLY A 280 23.90 6.32 -9.23
N ASP A 281 24.69 7.18 -8.57
CA ASP A 281 25.20 6.92 -7.22
C ASP A 281 24.21 7.34 -6.10
N ARG A 282 23.08 7.92 -6.48
CA ARG A 282 22.05 8.42 -5.56
C ARG A 282 20.92 7.42 -5.41
N THR A 283 20.54 7.18 -4.17
CA THR A 283 19.31 6.52 -3.77
C THR A 283 18.23 7.57 -3.56
N ASP A 284 17.10 7.39 -4.22
CA ASP A 284 15.85 8.08 -3.94
C ASP A 284 14.83 7.07 -3.40
N ILE A 285 13.84 7.57 -2.66
CA ILE A 285 12.67 6.83 -2.24
C ILE A 285 11.47 7.69 -2.58
N VAL A 286 10.53 7.13 -3.33
CA VAL A 286 9.38 7.88 -3.87
C VAL A 286 8.08 7.19 -3.49
N PRO A 287 7.04 7.94 -3.13
CA PRO A 287 5.70 7.39 -2.91
C PRO A 287 5.13 6.93 -4.26
N VAL A 288 4.66 5.70 -4.34
CA VAL A 288 4.21 5.07 -5.61
C VAL A 288 2.77 4.61 -5.61
N ALA A 289 2.16 4.46 -4.44
CA ALA A 289 0.77 4.07 -4.26
C ALA A 289 0.29 4.48 -2.86
N ALA A 290 -1.01 4.75 -2.71
CA ALA A 290 -1.66 4.88 -1.42
C ALA A 290 -3.11 4.41 -1.54
N ILE A 291 -3.70 4.08 -0.40
CA ILE A 291 -5.15 3.96 -0.25
C ILE A 291 -5.61 4.96 0.80
N THR A 292 -6.77 5.57 0.60
CA THR A 292 -7.41 6.42 1.60
C THR A 292 -8.79 5.83 1.87
N SER A 293 -9.06 5.53 3.13
CA SER A 293 -10.39 5.19 3.62
C SER A 293 -10.80 6.17 4.71
N LEU A 294 -12.09 6.52 4.75
CA LEU A 294 -12.69 7.43 5.73
C LEU A 294 -13.63 6.64 6.63
N GLY A 295 -13.89 7.15 7.84
CA GLY A 295 -14.89 6.56 8.74
C GLY A 295 -14.47 5.22 9.38
N CYS A 296 -13.18 4.95 9.45
CA CYS A 296 -12.59 3.75 10.06
C CYS A 296 -12.76 3.70 11.58
#